data_AF-A0A7G2RPK3-F1
#
_entry.id   AF-A0A7G2RPK3-F1
#
_cell.length_a   1.000
_cell.length_b   1.000
_cell.length_c   1.000
_cell.angle_alpha   90.00
_cell.angle_beta   90.00
_cell.angle_gamma   90.00
#
_symmetry.space_group_name_H-M   'P 1'
#
loop_
_entity.id
_entity.type
_entity.pdbx_description
1 polymer ?
#
loop_
_entity_poly.entity_id
_entity_poly.type
_entity_poly.pdbx_seq_one_letter_code
_entity_poly.pdbx_strand_id
1 'polypeptide(L)'
;MIHIYLFSKDKLILISDKPKDKLQKKYGHKYEIMNSFKDKQSIYFFKEKLQRQSPTFNIIEDYYVKKVHSEESRLKMSRSHTGLKHSDEVKAKMSKSHAGKSNHTGKKHSESTKSQISHKMKSKKQVLGKKIIYNPSTDQERRVEDIINLPKGFRRGRDPEVINNMHYGLLRSSYSK
;
A
#
# COMPACT_ATOMS: atom_id res chain seq x y z
N MET A 1 -3.11 -20.37 -13.71
CA MET A 1 -3.43 -21.82 -13.78
C MET A 1 -3.03 -22.28 -15.16
N ILE A 2 -2.27 -23.37 -15.24
CA ILE A 2 -1.76 -23.92 -16.49
C ILE A 2 -2.65 -25.11 -16.85
N HIS A 3 -3.11 -25.15 -18.09
CA HIS A 3 -4.03 -26.17 -18.57
C HIS A 3 -3.35 -27.01 -19.65
N ILE A 4 -3.75 -28.28 -19.70
CA ILE A 4 -3.37 -29.20 -20.77
C ILE A 4 -4.60 -29.41 -21.64
N TYR A 5 -4.47 -29.05 -22.90
CA TYR A 5 -5.52 -29.12 -23.89
C TYR A 5 -5.20 -30.23 -24.90
N LEU A 6 -6.19 -31.06 -25.19
CA LEU A 6 -6.11 -32.12 -26.20
C LEU A 6 -6.89 -31.70 -27.44
N PHE A 7 -6.20 -31.67 -28.58
CA PHE A 7 -6.77 -31.41 -29.89
C PHE A 7 -6.72 -32.72 -30.70
N SER A 8 -7.79 -33.52 -30.60
CA SER A 8 -7.83 -34.89 -31.17
C SER A 8 -7.69 -34.92 -32.69
N LYS A 9 -8.19 -33.89 -33.39
CA LYS A 9 -8.12 -33.79 -34.85
C LYS A 9 -6.68 -33.67 -35.36
N ASP A 10 -5.89 -32.84 -34.68
CA ASP A 10 -4.52 -32.50 -35.09
C ASP A 10 -3.47 -33.38 -34.40
N LYS A 11 -3.92 -34.35 -33.58
CA LYS A 11 -3.07 -35.17 -32.69
C LYS A 11 -2.09 -34.30 -31.90
N LEU A 12 -2.61 -33.22 -31.31
CA LEU A 12 -1.82 -32.21 -30.60
C LEU A 12 -2.23 -32.16 -29.12
N ILE A 13 -1.22 -32.15 -28.24
CA ILE A 13 -1.38 -31.84 -26.82
C ILE A 13 -0.70 -30.49 -26.56
N LEU A 14 -1.47 -29.52 -26.09
CA LEU A 14 -1.01 -28.16 -25.84
C LEU A 14 -0.98 -27.86 -24.35
N ILE A 15 0.19 -27.47 -23.84
CA ILE A 15 0.36 -27.01 -22.46
C ILE A 15 0.46 -25.48 -22.48
N SER A 16 -0.51 -24.79 -21.86
CA SER A 16 -0.58 -23.33 -21.90
C SER A 16 -1.26 -22.71 -20.68
N ASP A 17 -0.79 -21.53 -20.28
CA ASP A 17 -1.42 -20.63 -19.30
C ASP A 17 -2.22 -19.49 -19.97
N LYS A 18 -2.35 -19.51 -21.30
CA LYS A 18 -3.07 -18.48 -22.04
C LYS A 18 -4.58 -18.58 -21.80
N PRO A 19 -5.30 -17.45 -21.87
CA PRO A 19 -6.76 -17.46 -21.81
C PRO A 19 -7.36 -18.18 -23.03
N LYS A 20 -8.54 -18.78 -22.83
CA LYS A 20 -9.25 -19.58 -23.84
C LYS A 20 -9.39 -18.86 -25.18
N ASP A 21 -9.72 -17.57 -25.17
CA ASP A 21 -9.92 -16.78 -26.40
C ASP A 21 -8.67 -16.74 -27.29
N LYS A 22 -7.48 -16.62 -26.68
CA LYS A 22 -6.21 -16.60 -27.42
C LYS A 22 -5.86 -17.98 -27.98
N LEU A 23 -6.20 -19.03 -27.25
CA LEU A 23 -6.00 -20.40 -27.69
C LEU A 23 -6.93 -20.74 -28.85
N GLN A 24 -8.21 -20.39 -28.73
CA GLN A 24 -9.22 -20.61 -29.76
C GLN A 24 -8.86 -19.91 -31.07
N LYS A 25 -8.37 -18.67 -30.99
CA LYS A 25 -7.94 -17.91 -32.18
C LYS A 25 -6.74 -18.57 -32.90
N LYS A 26 -5.85 -19.25 -32.18
CA LYS A 26 -4.60 -19.80 -32.74
C LYS A 26 -4.70 -21.28 -33.12
N TYR A 27 -5.40 -22.08 -32.34
CA TYR A 27 -5.46 -23.54 -32.46
C TYR A 27 -6.88 -24.07 -32.76
N GLY A 28 -7.89 -23.21 -32.74
CA GLY A 28 -9.28 -23.56 -33.00
C GLY A 28 -10.11 -23.86 -31.74
N HIS A 29 -11.41 -24.08 -31.95
CA HIS A 29 -12.39 -24.18 -30.87
C HIS A 29 -12.60 -25.60 -30.33
N LYS A 30 -12.17 -26.63 -31.06
CA LYS A 30 -12.43 -28.04 -30.71
C LYS A 30 -11.26 -28.62 -29.93
N TYR A 31 -11.33 -28.52 -28.60
CA TYR A 31 -10.37 -29.12 -27.68
C TYR A 31 -11.05 -29.62 -26.41
N GLU A 32 -10.39 -30.54 -25.73
CA GLU A 32 -10.77 -31.02 -24.40
C GLU A 32 -9.71 -30.62 -23.38
N ILE A 33 -10.12 -30.19 -22.19
CA ILE A 33 -9.19 -29.87 -21.11
C ILE A 33 -8.95 -31.17 -20.33
N MET A 34 -7.74 -31.71 -20.41
CA MET A 34 -7.38 -32.95 -19.71
C MET A 34 -7.14 -32.71 -18.23
N ASN A 35 -6.24 -31.78 -17.91
CA ASN A 35 -5.81 -31.49 -16.55
C ASN A 35 -5.45 -30.02 -16.36
N SER A 36 -5.45 -29.58 -15.11
CA SER A 36 -5.13 -28.22 -14.71
C SER A 36 -4.15 -28.22 -13.54
N PHE A 37 -3.08 -27.44 -13.65
CA PHE A 37 -2.02 -27.35 -12.66
C PHE A 37 -1.84 -25.91 -12.19
N LYS A 38 -1.53 -25.72 -10.90
CA LYS A 38 -1.11 -24.42 -10.36
C LYS A 38 0.38 -24.20 -10.57
N ASP A 39 1.17 -25.24 -10.34
CA ASP A 39 2.63 -25.17 -10.31
C ASP A 39 3.27 -25.73 -11.59
N LYS A 40 4.40 -25.14 -11.98
CA LYS A 40 5.15 -25.57 -13.17
C LYS A 40 5.90 -26.88 -12.96
N GLN A 41 6.32 -27.20 -11.74
CA GLN A 41 7.10 -28.42 -11.48
C GLN A 41 6.27 -29.69 -11.73
N SER A 42 4.99 -29.68 -11.34
CA SER A 42 4.08 -30.80 -11.59
C SER A 42 3.87 -31.09 -13.08
N ILE A 43 4.02 -30.08 -13.94
CA ILE A 43 3.88 -30.23 -15.39
C ILE A 43 5.02 -31.06 -15.97
N TYR A 44 6.24 -30.90 -15.46
CA TYR A 44 7.40 -31.64 -15.94
C TYR A 44 7.19 -33.16 -15.78
N PHE A 45 6.78 -33.59 -14.59
CA PHE A 45 6.45 -35.00 -14.33
C PHE A 45 5.28 -35.50 -15.18
N PHE A 46 4.26 -34.65 -15.38
CA PHE A 46 3.10 -35.01 -16.18
C PHE A 46 3.43 -35.11 -17.68
N LYS A 47 4.36 -34.29 -18.18
CA LYS A 47 4.84 -34.33 -19.56
C LYS A 47 5.50 -35.66 -19.88
N GLU A 48 6.37 -36.16 -19.00
CA GLU A 48 6.99 -37.48 -19.19
C GLU A 48 5.94 -38.60 -19.23
N LYS A 49 4.92 -38.52 -18.38
CA LYS A 49 3.80 -39.48 -18.37
C LYS A 49 3.00 -39.43 -19.68
N LEU A 50 2.66 -38.23 -20.16
CA LEU A 50 1.93 -38.04 -21.41
C LEU A 50 2.70 -38.58 -22.62
N GLN A 51 4.00 -38.32 -22.67
CA GLN A 51 4.85 -38.80 -23.77
C GLN A 51 4.87 -40.33 -23.85
N ARG A 52 4.85 -41.02 -22.71
CA ARG A 52 4.75 -42.49 -22.66
C ARG A 52 3.36 -43.01 -23.05
N GLN A 53 2.30 -42.33 -22.61
CA GLN A 53 0.91 -42.76 -22.86
C GLN A 53 0.44 -42.48 -24.29
N SER A 54 0.97 -41.45 -24.93
CA SER A 54 0.51 -40.96 -26.23
C SER A 54 1.68 -40.58 -27.12
N PRO A 55 2.50 -41.56 -27.57
CA PRO A 55 3.70 -41.29 -28.37
C PRO A 55 3.37 -40.72 -29.77
N THR A 56 2.13 -40.90 -30.23
CA THR A 56 1.64 -40.41 -31.53
C THR A 56 1.24 -38.94 -31.52
N PHE A 57 1.12 -38.32 -30.34
CA PHE A 57 0.69 -36.94 -30.20
C PHE A 57 1.90 -36.00 -30.07
N ASN A 58 1.83 -34.87 -30.78
CA ASN A 58 2.83 -33.81 -30.65
C ASN A 58 2.54 -32.98 -29.40
N ILE A 59 3.54 -32.80 -28.53
CA ILE A 59 3.41 -31.99 -27.31
C ILE A 59 4.01 -30.61 -27.59
N ILE A 60 3.19 -29.56 -27.51
CA ILE A 60 3.62 -28.16 -27.68
C ILE A 60 3.42 -27.40 -26.36
N GLU A 61 4.41 -26.59 -26.00
CA GLU A 61 4.34 -25.66 -24.88
C GLU A 61 4.21 -24.24 -25.40
N ASP A 62 3.13 -23.53 -25.02
CA ASP A 62 2.87 -22.16 -25.47
C ASP A 62 2.45 -21.27 -24.31
N TYR A 63 3.43 -20.78 -23.55
CA TYR A 63 3.18 -19.94 -22.37
C TYR A 63 3.03 -18.45 -22.69
N TYR A 64 2.41 -17.71 -21.77
CA TYR A 64 2.34 -16.27 -21.78
C TYR A 64 3.70 -15.67 -21.43
N VAL A 65 4.37 -15.11 -22.43
CA VAL A 65 5.59 -14.32 -22.20
C VAL A 65 5.18 -12.97 -21.64
N LYS A 66 5.49 -12.72 -20.36
CA LYS A 66 5.36 -11.39 -19.76
C LYS A 66 6.31 -10.45 -20.50
N LYS A 67 5.77 -9.47 -21.23
CA LYS A 67 6.57 -8.42 -21.85
C LYS A 67 7.18 -7.58 -20.74
N VAL A 68 8.50 -7.71 -20.54
CA VAL A 68 9.24 -6.84 -19.62
C VAL A 68 9.62 -5.60 -20.41
N HIS A 69 9.06 -4.45 -20.02
CA HIS A 69 9.46 -3.16 -20.59
C HIS A 69 10.86 -2.78 -20.13
N SER A 70 11.71 -2.33 -21.05
CA SER A 70 13.00 -1.71 -20.74
C SER A 70 12.80 -0.44 -19.91
N GLU A 71 13.83 0.00 -19.19
CA GLU A 71 13.76 1.24 -18.40
C GLU A 71 13.44 2.45 -19.28
N GLU A 72 14.05 2.54 -20.46
CA GLU A 72 13.77 3.59 -21.44
C GLU A 72 12.29 3.60 -21.87
N SER A 73 11.71 2.43 -22.10
CA SER A 73 10.29 2.29 -22.45
C SER A 73 9.39 2.73 -21.29
N ARG A 74 9.72 2.35 -20.05
CA ARG A 74 8.99 2.80 -18.85
C ARG A 74 9.08 4.30 -18.66
N LEU A 75 10.26 4.89 -18.88
CA LEU A 75 10.46 6.33 -18.78
C LEU A 75 9.66 7.08 -19.86
N LYS A 76 9.68 6.59 -21.10
CA LYS A 76 8.89 7.17 -22.19
C LYS A 76 7.38 7.13 -21.90
N MET A 77 6.87 6.00 -21.39
CA MET A 77 5.48 5.89 -20.95
C MET A 77 5.19 6.84 -19.77
N SER A 78 6.08 6.93 -18.78
CA SER A 78 5.89 7.86 -17.65
C SER A 78 5.80 9.31 -18.15
N ARG A 79 6.77 9.74 -18.97
CA ARG A 79 6.81 11.08 -19.56
C ARG A 79 5.58 11.41 -20.38
N SER A 80 5.03 10.45 -21.13
CA SER A 80 3.82 10.69 -21.93
C SER A 80 2.57 10.91 -21.08
N HIS A 81 2.55 10.43 -19.84
CA HIS A 81 1.42 10.61 -18.92
C HIS A 81 1.62 11.80 -17.96
N THR A 82 2.86 12.23 -17.74
CA THR A 82 3.17 13.39 -16.90
C THR A 82 2.52 14.65 -17.46
N GLY A 83 1.75 15.36 -16.62
CA GLY A 83 1.10 16.63 -16.98
C GLY A 83 -0.26 16.48 -17.66
N LEU A 84 -0.69 15.27 -18.03
CA LEU A 84 -2.05 15.05 -18.52
C LEU A 84 -3.05 15.25 -17.38
N LYS A 85 -4.05 16.11 -17.61
CA LYS A 85 -5.13 16.35 -16.64
C LYS A 85 -6.14 15.20 -16.71
N HIS A 86 -6.51 14.67 -15.56
CA HIS A 86 -7.65 13.77 -15.47
C HIS A 86 -8.96 14.50 -15.80
N SER A 87 -9.93 13.80 -16.38
CA SER A 87 -11.29 14.30 -16.53
C SER A 87 -11.93 14.54 -15.15
N ASP A 88 -12.93 15.42 -15.10
CA ASP A 88 -13.56 15.79 -13.84
C ASP A 88 -14.33 14.64 -13.19
N GLU A 89 -14.87 13.72 -14.00
CA GLU A 89 -15.45 12.46 -13.51
C GLU A 89 -14.43 11.60 -12.75
N VAL A 90 -13.22 11.46 -13.30
CA VAL A 90 -12.14 10.68 -12.68
C VAL A 90 -11.65 11.38 -11.40
N LYS A 91 -11.52 12.71 -11.42
CA LYS A 91 -11.19 13.50 -10.21
C LYS A 91 -12.24 13.31 -9.12
N ALA A 92 -13.52 13.38 -9.46
CA ALA A 92 -14.62 13.20 -8.51
C ALA A 92 -14.60 11.78 -7.92
N LYS A 93 -14.36 10.75 -8.74
CA LYS A 93 -14.22 9.37 -8.26
C LYS A 93 -13.03 9.20 -7.32
N MET A 94 -11.87 9.76 -7.66
CA MET A 94 -10.69 9.75 -6.78
C MET A 94 -10.99 10.47 -5.46
N SER A 95 -11.57 11.67 -5.52
CA SER A 95 -11.97 12.43 -4.33
C SER A 95 -12.92 11.64 -3.42
N LYS A 96 -13.98 11.04 -3.98
CA LYS A 96 -14.92 10.17 -3.24
C LYS A 96 -14.22 8.98 -2.60
N SER A 97 -13.26 8.36 -3.29
CA SER A 97 -12.53 7.20 -2.76
C SER A 97 -11.63 7.54 -1.57
N HIS A 98 -11.16 8.80 -1.50
CA HIS A 98 -10.34 9.34 -0.42
C HIS A 98 -11.14 10.08 0.66
N ALA A 99 -12.43 10.34 0.45
CA ALA A 99 -13.29 10.98 1.44
C ALA A 99 -13.31 10.16 2.74
N GLY A 100 -13.08 10.82 3.88
CA GLY A 100 -13.01 10.17 5.19
C GLY A 100 -11.74 9.34 5.45
N LYS A 101 -10.84 9.19 4.46
CA LYS A 101 -9.57 8.47 4.61
C LYS A 101 -8.42 9.48 4.61
N SER A 102 -7.83 9.72 5.78
CA SER A 102 -6.56 10.44 5.83
C SER A 102 -5.44 9.53 5.30
N ASN A 103 -4.53 10.09 4.50
CA ASN A 103 -3.30 9.39 4.09
C ASN A 103 -2.43 8.94 5.30
N HIS A 104 -2.72 9.48 6.48
CA HIS A 104 -2.05 9.21 7.74
C HIS A 104 -2.88 8.37 8.73
N THR A 105 -4.06 7.89 8.36
CA THR A 105 -4.84 7.01 9.23
C THR A 105 -4.00 5.76 9.58
N GLY A 106 -3.81 5.50 10.88
CA GLY A 106 -3.00 4.38 11.38
C GLY A 106 -1.48 4.60 11.39
N LYS A 107 -0.97 5.71 10.85
CA LYS A 107 0.47 6.03 10.88
C LYS A 107 0.79 7.00 12.00
N LYS A 108 1.77 6.66 12.85
CA LYS A 108 2.31 7.56 13.88
C LYS A 108 3.53 8.31 13.33
N HIS A 109 3.64 9.60 13.63
CA HIS A 109 4.87 10.35 13.35
C HIS A 109 6.03 9.83 14.20
N SER A 110 7.22 9.74 13.60
CA SER A 110 8.46 9.49 14.34
C SER A 110 8.77 10.64 15.29
N GLU A 111 9.60 10.38 16.30
CA GLU A 111 10.03 11.41 17.26
C GLU A 111 10.79 12.55 16.57
N SER A 112 11.63 12.23 15.58
CA SER A 112 12.34 13.23 14.78
C SER A 112 11.37 14.18 14.06
N THR A 113 10.31 13.64 13.43
CA THR A 113 9.29 14.46 12.78
C THR A 113 8.49 15.29 13.79
N LYS A 114 8.13 14.73 14.95
CA LYS A 114 7.47 15.48 16.02
C LYS A 114 8.35 16.63 16.52
N SER A 115 9.65 16.41 16.69
CA SER A 115 10.62 17.43 17.10
C SER A 115 10.72 18.55 16.05
N GLN A 116 10.82 18.21 14.77
CA GLN A 116 10.82 19.20 13.69
C GLN A 116 9.53 20.03 13.64
N ILE A 117 8.37 19.38 13.80
CA ILE A 117 7.08 20.07 13.89
C ILE A 117 7.08 21.02 15.09
N SER A 118 7.50 20.54 16.26
CA SER A 118 7.60 21.34 17.48
C SER A 118 8.48 22.57 17.28
N HIS A 119 9.68 22.39 16.74
CA HIS A 119 10.62 23.48 16.47
C HIS A 119 10.03 24.54 15.52
N LYS A 120 9.36 24.10 14.44
CA LYS A 120 8.67 25.02 13.50
C LYS A 120 7.48 25.75 14.13
N MET A 121 6.83 25.15 15.12
CA MET A 121 5.68 25.74 15.80
C MET A 121 6.08 26.74 16.90
N LYS A 122 7.25 26.58 17.52
CA LYS A 122 7.77 27.49 18.56
C LYS A 122 7.91 28.95 18.10
N SER A 123 8.21 29.18 16.82
CA SER A 123 8.38 30.53 16.26
C SER A 123 7.07 31.22 15.84
N LYS A 124 5.92 30.54 15.92
CA LYS A 124 4.64 31.15 15.55
C LYS A 124 4.15 32.10 16.65
N LYS A 125 3.69 33.29 16.26
CA LYS A 125 3.13 34.32 17.17
C LYS A 125 2.02 33.81 18.09
N GLN A 126 1.27 32.79 17.66
CA GLN A 126 0.23 32.15 18.48
C GLN A 126 0.78 31.41 19.72
N VAL A 127 2.07 31.08 19.72
CA VAL A 127 2.75 30.31 20.77
C VAL A 127 3.73 31.18 21.54
N LEU A 128 4.44 32.09 20.85
CA LEU A 128 5.48 32.91 21.44
C LEU A 128 4.93 33.83 22.55
N GLY A 129 5.59 33.84 23.71
CA GLY A 129 5.23 34.70 24.85
C GLY A 129 4.01 34.27 25.66
N LYS A 130 3.21 33.32 25.16
CA LYS A 130 2.03 32.84 25.89
C LYS A 130 2.40 31.76 26.90
N LYS A 131 1.84 31.89 28.10
CA LYS A 131 2.03 30.97 29.22
C LYS A 131 0.81 30.09 29.39
N ILE A 132 1.03 28.83 29.75
CA ILE A 132 -0.06 27.88 29.97
C ILE A 132 -0.69 28.12 31.34
N ILE A 133 -2.01 28.14 31.38
CA ILE A 133 -2.83 28.23 32.59
C ILE A 133 -3.80 27.05 32.62
N TYR A 134 -4.17 26.61 33.81
CA TYR A 134 -4.96 25.41 34.05
C TYR A 134 -6.08 25.70 35.06
N ASN A 135 -7.29 25.23 34.79
CA ASN A 135 -8.40 25.29 35.73
C ASN A 135 -8.66 23.90 36.35
N PRO A 136 -8.43 23.72 37.67
CA PRO A 136 -8.59 22.42 38.34
C PRO A 136 -10.03 21.93 38.46
N SER A 137 -11.01 22.82 38.35
CA SER A 137 -12.43 22.44 38.48
C SER A 137 -13.00 21.89 37.18
N THR A 138 -12.54 22.40 36.03
CA THR A 138 -13.05 22.04 34.70
C THR A 138 -12.05 21.24 33.87
N ASP A 139 -10.86 21.01 34.39
CA ASP A 139 -9.72 20.37 33.70
C ASP A 139 -9.36 21.04 32.36
N GLN A 140 -9.58 22.36 32.26
CA GLN A 140 -9.32 23.12 31.03
C GLN A 140 -7.94 23.77 31.05
N GLU A 141 -7.21 23.66 29.95
CA GLU A 141 -5.96 24.38 29.71
C GLU A 141 -6.15 25.52 28.70
N ARG A 142 -5.53 26.67 28.98
CA ARG A 142 -5.51 27.83 28.07
C ARG A 142 -4.13 28.46 28.02
N ARG A 143 -3.91 29.30 27.01
CA ARG A 143 -2.68 30.10 26.86
C ARG A 143 -3.01 31.58 26.99
N VAL A 144 -2.31 32.28 27.87
CA VAL A 144 -2.49 33.72 28.13
C VAL A 144 -1.15 34.42 28.01
N GLU A 145 -1.15 35.67 27.56
CA GLU A 145 0.06 36.48 27.46
C GLU A 145 0.55 36.88 28.86
N ASP A 146 -0.35 37.32 29.73
CA ASP A 146 -0.02 37.78 31.08
C ASP A 146 -0.51 36.82 32.19
N ILE A 147 0.35 36.60 33.19
CA ILE A 147 -0.01 35.82 34.40
C ILE A 147 -0.73 36.70 35.43
N ILE A 148 -0.61 38.02 35.34
CA ILE A 148 -1.14 38.92 36.36
C ILE A 148 -2.67 38.90 36.34
N ASN A 149 -3.26 38.88 35.14
CA ASN A 149 -4.71 38.90 34.93
C ASN A 149 -5.24 37.51 34.57
N LEU A 150 -5.21 36.58 35.53
CA LEU A 150 -5.77 35.24 35.33
C LEU A 150 -7.30 35.27 35.33
N PRO A 151 -7.96 34.57 34.40
CA PRO A 151 -9.40 34.35 34.47
C PRO A 151 -9.79 33.65 35.78
N LYS A 152 -10.95 33.99 36.34
CA LYS A 152 -11.44 33.40 37.61
C LYS A 152 -11.43 31.87 37.54
N GLY A 153 -10.83 31.23 38.54
CA GLY A 153 -10.72 29.77 38.64
C GLY A 153 -9.53 29.15 37.90
N PHE A 154 -8.78 29.93 37.11
CA PHE A 154 -7.54 29.45 36.50
C PHE A 154 -6.33 29.75 37.40
N ARG A 155 -5.39 28.82 37.42
CA ARG A 155 -4.08 28.94 38.07
C ARG A 155 -2.97 28.74 37.03
N ARG A 156 -1.74 29.09 37.38
CA ARG A 156 -0.57 28.85 36.52
C ARG A 156 -0.49 27.34 36.19
N GLY A 157 -0.44 27.01 34.90
CA GLY A 157 -0.35 25.64 34.41
C GLY A 157 1.02 25.05 34.71
N ARG A 158 1.12 23.71 34.69
CA ARG A 158 2.41 23.03 34.80
C ARG A 158 3.22 23.34 33.54
N ASP A 159 4.50 23.64 33.74
CA ASP A 159 5.40 23.86 32.61
C ASP A 159 5.48 22.56 31.79
N PRO A 160 5.28 22.60 30.45
CA PRO A 160 5.37 21.40 29.62
C PRO A 160 6.70 20.66 29.78
N GLU A 161 7.79 21.34 30.14
CA GLU A 161 9.07 20.70 30.44
C GLU A 161 9.01 19.85 31.73
N VAL A 162 8.29 20.32 32.74
CA VAL A 162 8.07 19.59 34.00
C VAL A 162 7.19 18.36 33.77
N ILE A 163 6.18 18.45 32.90
CA ILE A 163 5.32 17.31 32.56
C ILE A 163 6.12 16.23 31.82
N ASN A 164 6.90 16.61 30.81
CA ASN A 164 7.75 15.67 30.08
C ASN A 164 8.73 14.99 31.05
N ASN A 165 9.41 15.74 31.92
CA ASN A 165 10.36 15.17 32.89
C ASN A 165 9.70 14.21 33.89
N MET A 166 8.46 14.46 34.35
CA MET A 166 7.74 13.50 35.20
C MET A 166 7.35 12.21 34.46
N HIS A 167 6.91 12.30 33.21
CA HIS A 167 6.59 11.10 32.40
C HIS A 167 7.84 10.26 32.09
N TYR A 168 8.98 10.89 31.81
CA TYR A 168 10.24 10.19 31.61
C TYR A 168 10.82 9.61 32.93
N GLY A 169 10.58 10.25 34.07
CA GLY A 169 10.97 9.74 35.39
C GLY A 169 10.21 8.46 35.77
N LEU A 170 8.91 8.40 35.49
CA LEU A 170 8.07 7.23 35.77
C LEU A 170 8.41 6.03 34.86
N LEU A 171 8.77 6.28 33.60
CA LEU A 171 9.18 5.21 32.67
C LEU A 171 10.55 4.61 33.01
N ARG A 172 11.48 5.35 33.63
CA ARG A 172 12.77 4.80 34.08
C ARG A 172 12.65 3.92 35.32
N SER A 173 11.68 4.20 36.19
CA SER A 173 11.42 3.40 37.39
C SER A 173 10.85 2.01 37.08
N SER A 174 10.21 1.82 35.92
CA SER A 174 9.64 0.52 35.52
C SER A 174 10.64 -0.45 34.87
N TYR A 175 11.86 0.00 34.55
CA TYR A 175 12.91 -0.83 33.91
C TYR A 175 14.06 -1.20 34.86
N SER A 176 13.98 -0.89 36.16
CA SER A 176 15.01 -1.23 37.17
C SER A 176 14.57 -2.33 38.16
N LYS A 177 13.72 -3.26 37.72
CA LYS A 177 13.43 -4.50 38.45
C LYS A 177 13.83 -5.71 37.62
#